data_AF-A0A960S1C7-F1
#
_entry.id   AF-A0A960S1C7-F1
#
_cell.length_a   1.000
_cell.length_b   1.000
_cell.length_c   1.000
_cell.angle_alpha   90.00
_cell.angle_beta   90.00
_cell.angle_gamma   90.00
#
_symmetry.space_group_name_H-M   'P 1'
#
loop_
_entity.id
_entity.type
_entity.pdbx_description
1 polymer ?
#
loop_
_entity_poly.entity_id
_entity_poly.type
_entity_poly.pdbx_seq_one_letter_code
_entity_poly.pdbx_strand_id
1 'polypeptide(L)'
;PAPAPAPASASAPAPAEERRSPPPLASAAAAAAADQPLANQASPAPSTSSPQPTDSRSASPAIDESELARNYTDLTTEISRASAAMKISHTDSPSLDFSQSIAVDRESQEWEMVGEKTDAEADPDEMLAFPENMGWGQTIINAAGGVIAWFRGIDATIHDPQALKVKAMKYEALLGLILNDVNELRKAEAKEPLKMPENKGYDLNYLNAVRDLFELEVLKTLRDGVEANNPGYNAVCFKLYTENDLDSANQALFGLFGLDAPTGGTGVGPGILDRLEAANQKVDKVEASKTTNPVNRWARSLKDKLGFNFSPIGAGNPPQKLFNFRMRNRDISILGFGSPTMQNSNLEAKIDPLFIGYLRELKDQNKVHLYVSNQNTLNEENARNKVIMALAEDPEFKGTFIAMTQSKNTKAYHAKARDGEVRYALSIKTRLHNNFFVTDISKSGCGLSSDLKENPELQAFSTNMLNLFHETLFGNRKELTEAEEKLLIELHYNVLTLKILKDRKVDFVNFTCKDGIDRGMGSLAWFIMMIEFMSGRQEDKGTEEKLMTTFFTRAYWTRKRNILHERIERPLEDMKTLSQITDGFNKVYLALASGFGQPVVEHHKVASDRRAREGVDSAAAAAVPNA
;
A
#
# COMPACT_ATOMS: atom_id res chain seq x y z
N PRO A 1 -5.27 -20.17 -77.30
CA PRO A 1 -4.75 -19.26 -76.25
C PRO A 1 -4.15 -20.09 -75.11
N ALA A 2 -2.99 -19.72 -74.58
CA ALA A 2 -2.20 -20.60 -73.70
C ALA A 2 -2.66 -20.59 -72.23
N PRO A 3 -2.49 -21.71 -71.49
CA PRO A 3 -2.65 -21.77 -70.04
C PRO A 3 -1.41 -21.22 -69.28
N ALA A 4 -1.48 -21.22 -67.95
CA ALA A 4 -0.54 -20.55 -67.05
C ALA A 4 0.90 -21.12 -67.05
N PRO A 5 1.92 -20.29 -66.71
CA PRO A 5 3.28 -20.75 -66.46
C PRO A 5 3.41 -21.49 -65.11
N ALA A 6 4.32 -22.47 -65.05
CA ALA A 6 4.60 -23.28 -63.87
C ALA A 6 5.68 -22.65 -62.95
N PRO A 7 5.75 -23.01 -61.65
CA PRO A 7 6.87 -22.65 -60.78
C PRO A 7 8.17 -23.37 -61.18
N ALA A 8 9.31 -22.70 -60.97
CA ALA A 8 10.63 -23.24 -61.28
C ALA A 8 11.13 -24.29 -60.26
N SER A 9 12.13 -25.07 -60.67
CA SER A 9 12.54 -26.31 -60.01
C SER A 9 13.38 -26.15 -58.73
N ALA A 10 13.33 -27.18 -57.89
CA ALA A 10 14.15 -27.32 -56.69
C ALA A 10 15.65 -27.48 -56.99
N SER A 11 16.48 -27.18 -55.98
CA SER A 11 17.87 -27.64 -55.88
C SER A 11 18.02 -28.54 -54.64
N ALA A 12 18.92 -29.51 -54.68
CA ALA A 12 19.06 -30.56 -53.67
C ALA A 12 20.07 -30.19 -52.56
N PRO A 13 19.93 -30.75 -51.34
CA PRO A 13 20.82 -30.43 -50.21
C PRO A 13 22.18 -31.14 -50.27
N ALA A 14 23.19 -30.51 -49.68
CA ALA A 14 24.50 -31.08 -49.39
C ALA A 14 24.50 -31.79 -48.00
N PRO A 15 25.48 -32.66 -47.68
CA PRO A 15 25.32 -33.69 -46.65
C PRO A 15 25.56 -33.22 -45.20
N ALA A 16 25.14 -34.07 -44.26
CA ALA A 16 25.25 -33.84 -42.82
C ALA A 16 26.68 -33.98 -42.27
N GLU A 17 27.02 -33.16 -41.27
CA GLU A 17 28.24 -33.34 -40.47
C GLU A 17 28.09 -34.41 -39.37
N GLU A 18 29.23 -34.99 -39.00
CA GLU A 18 29.33 -36.24 -38.26
C GLU A 18 29.45 -36.01 -36.74
N ARG A 19 28.64 -36.73 -35.94
CA ARG A 19 28.65 -36.63 -34.48
C ARG A 19 29.94 -37.23 -33.91
N ARG A 20 30.87 -36.39 -33.44
CA ARG A 20 32.04 -36.83 -32.66
C ARG A 20 31.69 -36.99 -31.19
N SER A 21 32.01 -38.16 -30.63
CA SER A 21 31.83 -38.49 -29.21
C SER A 21 32.87 -37.80 -28.31
N PRO A 22 32.54 -37.50 -27.04
CA PRO A 22 33.54 -37.06 -26.07
C PRO A 22 34.48 -38.21 -25.65
N PRO A 23 35.75 -37.91 -25.28
CA PRO A 23 36.72 -38.91 -24.82
C PRO A 23 36.43 -39.40 -23.39
N PRO A 24 36.95 -40.58 -23.00
CA PRO A 24 36.68 -41.18 -21.69
C PRO A 24 37.46 -40.54 -20.53
N LEU A 25 36.86 -40.59 -19.34
CA LEU A 25 37.54 -40.29 -18.07
C LEU A 25 38.56 -41.38 -17.74
N ALA A 26 39.83 -41.00 -17.57
CA ALA A 26 40.87 -41.88 -17.07
C ALA A 26 40.91 -41.84 -15.53
N SER A 27 40.80 -43.00 -14.88
CA SER A 27 41.02 -43.16 -13.45
C SER A 27 42.51 -43.32 -13.13
N ALA A 28 42.97 -42.73 -12.02
CA ALA A 28 44.26 -43.04 -11.41
C ALA A 28 44.13 -43.07 -9.89
N ALA A 29 44.61 -44.13 -9.24
CA ALA A 29 44.60 -44.29 -7.79
C ALA A 29 45.70 -45.25 -7.30
N ALA A 30 46.03 -45.11 -6.02
CA ALA A 30 46.80 -46.02 -5.16
C ALA A 30 48.36 -45.97 -5.18
N ALA A 31 48.89 -46.49 -4.05
CA ALA A 31 50.29 -46.67 -3.63
C ALA A 31 51.08 -45.41 -3.17
N ALA A 32 51.78 -45.40 -2.01
CA ALA A 32 51.76 -46.32 -0.86
C ALA A 32 52.46 -45.69 0.39
N ALA A 33 52.12 -46.18 1.60
CA ALA A 33 52.91 -46.33 2.85
C ALA A 33 53.93 -45.26 3.34
N ALA A 34 54.18 -45.00 4.64
CA ALA A 34 53.58 -45.31 5.96
C ALA A 34 54.39 -44.47 7.03
N ASP A 35 54.43 -44.64 8.37
CA ASP A 35 53.82 -45.55 9.36
C ASP A 35 53.86 -44.93 10.79
N GLN A 36 53.16 -45.57 11.75
CA GLN A 36 53.26 -45.50 13.24
C GLN A 36 52.91 -44.20 14.02
N PRO A 37 52.50 -44.31 15.32
CA PRO A 37 51.90 -43.19 16.07
C PRO A 37 52.54 -42.84 17.46
N LEU A 38 52.26 -41.62 17.94
CA LEU A 38 52.27 -41.22 19.37
C LEU A 38 51.05 -40.29 19.57
N ALA A 39 50.07 -40.53 20.45
CA ALA A 39 50.07 -40.75 21.91
C ALA A 39 49.78 -39.46 22.72
N ASN A 40 48.61 -39.45 23.37
CA ASN A 40 48.18 -38.68 24.54
C ASN A 40 48.64 -37.21 24.72
N GLN A 41 47.65 -36.30 24.73
CA GLN A 41 47.31 -35.61 25.99
C GLN A 41 45.87 -35.07 26.00
N ALA A 42 45.29 -34.97 27.19
CA ALA A 42 43.94 -34.46 27.42
C ALA A 42 43.99 -33.28 28.40
N SER A 43 43.08 -32.31 28.23
CA SER A 43 42.79 -31.24 29.19
C SER A 43 41.39 -30.66 28.96
N PRO A 44 40.77 -30.03 29.97
CA PRO A 44 39.36 -30.29 30.26
C PRO A 44 38.37 -29.26 29.71
N ALA A 45 37.10 -29.67 29.71
CA ALA A 45 35.96 -28.81 29.39
C ALA A 45 35.65 -27.82 30.54
N PRO A 46 35.22 -26.58 30.25
CA PRO A 46 34.64 -25.68 31.24
C PRO A 46 33.18 -26.04 31.52
N SER A 47 32.79 -26.03 32.79
CA SER A 47 31.39 -26.19 33.22
C SER A 47 30.59 -24.90 33.01
N THR A 48 29.46 -24.98 32.31
CA THR A 48 28.48 -23.87 32.21
C THR A 48 27.17 -24.26 32.89
N SER A 49 26.85 -23.59 34.01
CA SER A 49 25.62 -23.76 34.77
C SER A 49 24.41 -23.15 34.07
N SER A 50 23.30 -23.90 33.98
CA SER A 50 22.01 -23.38 33.49
C SER A 50 21.37 -22.38 34.47
N PRO A 51 21.01 -21.16 34.03
CA PRO A 51 20.14 -20.28 34.82
C PRO A 51 18.67 -20.70 34.68
N GLN A 52 17.87 -20.52 35.74
CA GLN A 52 16.41 -20.66 35.69
C GLN A 52 15.77 -19.41 35.06
N PRO A 53 14.60 -19.54 34.39
CA PRO A 53 13.83 -18.38 33.94
C PRO A 53 13.15 -17.70 35.14
N THR A 54 13.30 -16.38 35.25
CA THR A 54 12.58 -15.54 36.22
C THR A 54 11.32 -14.96 35.57
N ASP A 55 10.15 -15.18 36.15
CA ASP A 55 8.91 -14.54 35.72
C ASP A 55 8.97 -13.02 35.90
N SER A 56 8.99 -12.27 34.80
CA SER A 56 8.87 -10.81 34.79
C SER A 56 7.56 -10.39 34.11
N ARG A 57 6.48 -10.27 34.89
CA ARG A 57 5.24 -9.61 34.42
C ARG A 57 5.55 -8.13 34.20
N SER A 58 5.57 -7.70 32.94
CA SER A 58 5.69 -6.27 32.60
C SER A 58 4.41 -5.53 33.01
N ALA A 59 4.52 -4.60 33.95
CA ALA A 59 3.48 -3.60 34.17
C ALA A 59 3.35 -2.71 32.92
N SER A 60 2.11 -2.35 32.55
CA SER A 60 1.88 -1.35 31.52
C SER A 60 2.50 0.00 31.91
N PRO A 61 3.10 0.76 30.98
CA PRO A 61 3.61 2.09 31.29
C PRO A 61 2.48 3.02 31.70
N ALA A 62 2.71 3.84 32.73
CA ALA A 62 1.83 4.96 33.06
C ALA A 62 1.82 5.99 31.91
N ILE A 63 0.70 6.66 31.72
CA ILE A 63 0.54 7.69 30.68
C ILE A 63 1.20 8.99 31.18
N ASP A 64 2.05 9.60 30.35
CA ASP A 64 2.66 10.91 30.65
C ASP A 64 1.61 12.03 30.49
N GLU A 65 1.08 12.51 31.62
CA GLU A 65 0.12 13.61 31.66
C GLU A 65 0.67 14.91 31.06
N SER A 66 2.00 15.11 31.09
CA SER A 66 2.66 16.26 30.47
C SER A 66 2.69 16.18 28.94
N GLU A 67 2.63 14.97 28.36
CA GLU A 67 2.43 14.77 26.93
C GLU A 67 0.96 15.02 26.55
N LEU A 68 0.01 14.59 27.38
CA LEU A 68 -1.41 14.87 27.19
C LEU A 68 -1.71 16.38 27.15
N ALA A 69 -1.10 17.14 28.07
CA ALA A 69 -1.21 18.60 28.12
C ALA A 69 -0.62 19.32 26.89
N ARG A 70 0.53 18.85 26.38
CA ARG A 70 1.13 19.38 25.13
C ARG A 70 0.23 19.17 23.93
N ASN A 71 -0.31 17.97 23.75
CA ASN A 71 -1.25 17.66 22.68
C ASN A 71 -2.50 18.57 22.70
N TYR A 72 -2.99 18.96 23.89
CA TYR A 72 -4.10 19.91 24.04
C TYR A 72 -3.71 21.36 23.67
N THR A 73 -2.48 21.77 23.99
CA THR A 73 -1.94 23.10 23.63
C THR A 73 -1.72 23.22 22.11
N ASP A 74 -1.21 22.18 21.47
CA ASP A 74 -1.06 22.13 20.01
C ASP A 74 -2.43 22.13 19.30
N LEU A 75 -3.41 21.37 19.81
CA LEU A 75 -4.78 21.36 19.29
C LEU A 75 -5.44 22.74 19.36
N THR A 76 -5.43 23.37 20.54
CA THR A 76 -6.00 24.73 20.71
C THR A 76 -5.30 25.74 19.79
N THR A 77 -3.98 25.63 19.62
CA THR A 77 -3.21 26.46 18.69
C THR A 77 -3.58 26.23 17.21
N GLU A 78 -3.79 24.99 16.76
CA GLU A 78 -4.27 24.71 15.39
C GLU A 78 -5.71 25.21 15.16
N ILE A 79 -6.59 25.09 16.16
CA ILE A 79 -7.96 25.63 16.10
C ILE A 79 -7.94 27.16 15.95
N SER A 80 -7.13 27.87 16.74
CA SER A 80 -7.00 29.34 16.62
C SER A 80 -6.47 29.77 15.25
N ARG A 81 -5.48 29.05 14.70
CA ARG A 81 -4.95 29.31 13.35
C ARG A 81 -6.00 29.07 12.26
N ALA A 82 -6.80 28.01 12.38
CA ALA A 82 -7.87 27.71 11.42
C ALA A 82 -9.01 28.76 11.48
N SER A 83 -9.41 29.18 12.68
CA SER A 83 -10.38 30.26 12.88
C SER A 83 -9.90 31.58 12.26
N ALA A 84 -8.61 31.91 12.41
CA ALA A 84 -8.01 33.08 11.76
C ALA A 84 -8.01 32.96 10.22
N ALA A 85 -7.66 31.79 9.67
CA ALA A 85 -7.68 31.54 8.23
C ALA A 85 -9.10 31.66 7.61
N MET A 86 -10.12 31.16 8.31
CA MET A 86 -11.52 31.27 7.87
C MET A 86 -12.05 32.72 7.90
N LYS A 87 -11.58 33.54 8.84
CA LYS A 87 -11.90 34.99 8.88
C LYS A 87 -11.28 35.77 7.72
N ILE A 88 -10.19 35.28 7.13
CA ILE A 88 -9.54 35.91 5.97
C ILE A 88 -10.25 35.58 4.66
N SER A 89 -10.99 34.46 4.57
CA SER A 89 -11.67 34.02 3.33
C SER A 89 -13.10 34.54 3.14
N HIS A 90 -13.63 35.39 4.03
CA HIS A 90 -14.99 35.93 3.95
C HIS A 90 -15.03 37.45 4.21
N THR A 91 -14.78 38.24 3.17
CA THR A 91 -14.97 39.71 3.19
C THR A 91 -16.33 40.18 2.66
N ASP A 92 -17.08 39.31 1.97
CA ASP A 92 -18.28 39.68 1.21
C ASP A 92 -19.49 38.78 1.47
N SER A 93 -20.07 38.86 2.68
CA SER A 93 -21.46 38.48 2.99
C SER A 93 -21.88 38.97 4.38
N PRO A 94 -23.18 39.25 4.62
CA PRO A 94 -23.66 39.81 5.88
C PRO A 94 -23.58 38.83 7.07
N SER A 95 -23.43 39.39 8.26
CA SER A 95 -23.07 38.69 9.50
C SER A 95 -24.16 37.81 10.10
N LEU A 96 -23.80 36.56 10.44
CA LEU A 96 -24.40 35.82 11.55
C LEU A 96 -23.52 36.06 12.79
N ASP A 97 -24.07 36.75 13.79
CA ASP A 97 -23.41 36.96 15.08
C ASP A 97 -23.51 35.67 15.93
N PHE A 98 -22.39 35.29 16.53
CA PHE A 98 -22.25 34.09 17.36
C PHE A 98 -21.55 34.38 18.70
N SER A 99 -21.59 35.64 19.16
CA SER A 99 -20.85 36.15 20.32
C SER A 99 -21.56 36.04 21.68
N GLN A 100 -22.49 35.08 21.85
CA GLN A 100 -23.18 34.83 23.12
C GLN A 100 -23.10 33.37 23.61
N SER A 101 -21.89 32.87 23.80
CA SER A 101 -21.56 31.84 24.79
C SER A 101 -20.04 31.84 25.06
N ILE A 102 -19.60 31.21 26.15
CA ILE A 102 -18.22 31.28 26.67
C ILE A 102 -17.85 32.69 27.17
N ALA A 103 -18.54 33.13 28.22
CA ALA A 103 -17.90 33.94 29.25
C ALA A 103 -17.16 32.98 30.19
N VAL A 104 -15.86 33.23 30.41
CA VAL A 104 -15.05 32.55 31.43
C VAL A 104 -14.34 33.66 32.18
N ASP A 105 -14.59 33.77 33.48
CA ASP A 105 -13.97 34.79 34.31
C ASP A 105 -12.45 34.64 34.33
N ARG A 106 -11.75 35.77 34.28
CA ARG A 106 -10.30 35.85 34.12
C ARG A 106 -9.68 36.68 35.23
N GLU A 107 -10.04 36.37 36.48
CA GLU A 107 -9.27 36.85 37.62
C GLU A 107 -7.83 36.35 37.53
N SER A 108 -6.90 37.24 37.82
CA SER A 108 -5.46 37.02 37.69
C SER A 108 -4.85 37.14 39.07
N GLN A 109 -4.30 36.06 39.60
CA GLN A 109 -3.45 36.10 40.79
C GLN A 109 -2.00 35.91 40.39
N GLU A 110 -1.21 36.95 40.60
CA GLU A 110 0.24 36.89 40.63
C GLU A 110 0.66 36.09 41.87
N TRP A 111 1.65 35.21 41.73
CA TRP A 111 2.31 34.55 42.85
C TRP A 111 3.82 34.71 42.71
N GLU A 112 4.41 35.49 43.62
CA GLU A 112 5.86 35.73 43.66
C GLU A 112 6.61 34.47 44.10
N MET A 113 7.78 34.23 43.51
CA MET A 113 8.69 33.19 44.01
C MET A 113 9.46 33.68 45.24
N VAL A 114 8.91 33.43 46.44
CA VAL A 114 9.70 33.42 47.68
C VAL A 114 10.00 31.96 48.03
N GLY A 115 11.25 31.55 47.86
CA GLY A 115 11.72 30.22 48.21
C GLY A 115 12.26 30.18 49.63
N GLU A 116 11.64 29.40 50.51
CA GLU A 116 12.18 29.09 51.83
C GLU A 116 12.10 27.57 52.08
N LYS A 117 13.14 27.01 52.72
CA LYS A 117 13.24 25.58 53.01
C LYS A 117 12.65 25.27 54.37
N THR A 118 11.78 24.27 54.44
CA THR A 118 11.57 23.48 55.66
C THR A 118 11.53 22.00 55.31
N ASP A 119 12.37 21.21 55.98
CA ASP A 119 12.34 19.75 55.89
C ASP A 119 11.31 19.23 56.89
N ALA A 120 10.31 18.49 56.42
CA ALA A 120 9.33 17.79 57.26
C ALA A 120 8.87 16.51 56.54
N GLU A 121 8.96 15.37 57.24
CA GLU A 121 8.47 14.08 56.75
C GLU A 121 6.93 14.07 56.84
N ALA A 122 6.26 13.62 55.77
CA ALA A 122 4.81 13.48 55.69
C ALA A 122 4.44 12.11 55.11
N ASP A 123 3.33 11.54 55.59
CA ASP A 123 2.91 10.16 55.35
C ASP A 123 2.40 9.97 53.90
N PRO A 124 2.88 8.96 53.13
CA PRO A 124 2.41 8.72 51.77
C PRO A 124 0.94 8.28 51.64
N ASP A 125 0.37 7.65 52.68
CA ASP A 125 -0.88 6.87 52.52
C ASP A 125 -2.18 7.69 52.66
N GLU A 126 -2.13 8.97 53.04
CA GLU A 126 -3.33 9.80 53.30
C GLU A 126 -3.74 10.75 52.15
N MET A 127 -3.10 10.69 50.97
CA MET A 127 -3.32 11.67 49.87
C MET A 127 -3.98 11.14 48.58
N LEU A 128 -4.70 10.01 48.62
CA LEU A 128 -5.44 9.47 47.46
C LEU A 128 -6.94 9.29 47.71
N ALA A 129 -7.69 10.40 47.61
CA ALA A 129 -9.16 10.42 47.59
C ALA A 129 -9.72 11.44 46.57
N PHE A 130 -9.26 11.40 45.32
CA PHE A 130 -9.91 12.16 44.24
C PHE A 130 -11.25 11.52 43.84
N PRO A 131 -12.31 12.30 43.59
CA PRO A 131 -13.65 11.76 43.35
C PRO A 131 -13.81 11.17 41.95
N GLU A 132 -14.18 9.89 41.86
CA GLU A 132 -14.44 9.12 40.62
C GLU A 132 -15.62 9.64 39.77
N ASN A 133 -16.20 10.80 40.10
CA ASN A 133 -17.47 11.32 39.56
C ASN A 133 -17.35 12.66 38.80
N MET A 134 -16.15 13.09 38.37
CA MET A 134 -16.06 14.19 37.41
C MET A 134 -16.50 13.73 36.02
N GLY A 135 -17.65 14.22 35.55
CA GLY A 135 -18.32 13.85 34.29
C GLY A 135 -17.59 14.20 32.97
N TRP A 136 -16.27 14.38 32.98
CA TRP A 136 -15.45 14.63 31.78
C TRP A 136 -15.70 13.60 30.68
N GLY A 137 -15.89 12.32 31.03
CA GLY A 137 -16.24 11.27 30.06
C GLY A 137 -17.48 11.62 29.23
N GLN A 138 -18.58 12.04 29.89
CA GLN A 138 -19.80 12.42 29.18
C GLN A 138 -19.64 13.76 28.43
N THR A 139 -18.90 14.72 28.97
CA THR A 139 -18.58 15.97 28.27
C THR A 139 -17.77 15.72 27.00
N ILE A 140 -16.77 14.83 27.06
CA ILE A 140 -15.93 14.42 25.92
C ILE A 140 -16.77 13.63 24.91
N ILE A 141 -17.65 12.72 25.34
CA ILE A 141 -18.57 11.98 24.45
C ILE A 141 -19.55 12.94 23.76
N ASN A 142 -20.13 13.90 24.49
CA ASN A 142 -21.05 14.90 23.93
C ASN A 142 -20.33 15.84 22.96
N ALA A 143 -19.12 16.29 23.30
CA ALA A 143 -18.28 17.11 22.42
C ALA A 143 -17.86 16.33 21.17
N ALA A 144 -17.45 15.06 21.30
CA ALA A 144 -17.16 14.18 20.17
C ALA A 144 -18.39 13.94 19.29
N GLY A 145 -19.58 13.76 19.88
CA GLY A 145 -20.86 13.68 19.16
C GLY A 145 -21.16 14.95 18.37
N GLY A 146 -21.01 16.12 18.99
CA GLY A 146 -21.14 17.43 18.33
C GLY A 146 -20.13 17.65 17.21
N VAL A 147 -18.87 17.26 17.42
CA VAL A 147 -17.79 17.32 16.42
C VAL A 147 -18.02 16.34 15.26
N ILE A 148 -18.55 15.13 15.54
CA ILE A 148 -18.95 14.16 14.49
C ILE A 148 -20.15 14.70 13.70
N ALA A 149 -21.15 15.29 14.35
CA ALA A 149 -22.28 15.93 13.70
C ALA A 149 -21.84 17.13 12.83
N TRP A 150 -20.90 17.93 13.33
CA TRP A 150 -20.28 19.05 12.59
C TRP A 150 -19.48 18.56 11.38
N PHE A 151 -18.65 17.52 11.52
CA PHE A 151 -17.96 16.89 10.39
C PHE A 151 -18.93 16.25 9.37
N ARG A 152 -20.08 15.72 9.82
CA ARG A 152 -21.16 15.23 8.93
C ARG A 152 -21.85 16.38 8.18
N GLY A 153 -22.10 17.50 8.85
CA GLY A 153 -22.61 18.73 8.22
C GLY A 153 -21.63 19.34 7.21
N ILE A 154 -20.33 19.29 7.50
CA ILE A 154 -19.26 19.67 6.57
C ILE A 154 -19.27 18.78 5.32
N ASP A 155 -19.47 17.46 5.44
CA ASP A 155 -19.51 16.55 4.28
C ASP A 155 -20.71 16.81 3.33
N ALA A 156 -21.70 17.59 3.77
CA ALA A 156 -22.88 17.95 2.99
C ALA A 156 -22.61 18.89 1.82
N THR A 157 -21.45 19.56 1.73
CA THR A 157 -21.14 20.49 0.62
C THR A 157 -21.05 19.83 -0.76
N ILE A 158 -21.07 18.50 -0.85
CA ILE A 158 -21.09 17.76 -2.13
C ILE A 158 -22.54 17.48 -2.51
N HIS A 159 -23.15 18.47 -3.16
CA HIS A 159 -24.53 18.41 -3.65
C HIS A 159 -24.66 17.78 -5.05
N ASP A 160 -23.55 17.50 -5.75
CA ASP A 160 -23.57 16.89 -7.08
C ASP A 160 -24.13 15.44 -7.04
N PRO A 161 -25.29 15.15 -7.68
CA PRO A 161 -25.92 13.84 -7.59
C PRO A 161 -25.12 12.72 -8.28
N GLN A 162 -24.30 13.05 -9.28
CA GLN A 162 -23.43 12.06 -9.91
C GLN A 162 -22.29 11.68 -8.95
N ALA A 163 -21.65 12.66 -8.30
CA ALA A 163 -20.63 12.41 -7.30
C ALA A 163 -21.17 11.67 -6.06
N LEU A 164 -22.43 11.90 -5.67
CA LEU A 164 -23.11 11.11 -4.62
C LEU A 164 -23.35 9.67 -5.08
N LYS A 165 -23.95 9.46 -6.27
CA LYS A 165 -24.16 8.14 -6.87
C LYS A 165 -22.86 7.33 -7.01
N VAL A 166 -21.82 7.93 -7.57
CA VAL A 166 -20.50 7.29 -7.77
C VAL A 166 -19.87 6.87 -6.44
N LYS A 167 -20.05 7.63 -5.35
CA LYS A 167 -19.63 7.19 -4.00
C LYS A 167 -20.51 6.05 -3.45
N ALA A 168 -21.83 6.11 -3.65
CA ALA A 168 -22.75 5.08 -3.15
C ALA A 168 -22.46 3.73 -3.82
N MET A 169 -22.27 3.72 -5.14
CA MET A 169 -21.89 2.52 -5.91
C MET A 169 -20.62 1.83 -5.38
N LYS A 170 -19.64 2.58 -4.83
CA LYS A 170 -18.46 2.00 -4.17
C LYS A 170 -18.85 1.18 -2.93
N TYR A 171 -19.74 1.69 -2.08
CA TYR A 171 -20.19 0.97 -0.87
C TYR A 171 -21.21 -0.12 -1.18
N GLU A 172 -22.06 0.06 -2.19
CA GLU A 172 -22.95 -0.99 -2.69
C GLU A 172 -22.16 -2.19 -3.26
N ALA A 173 -21.05 -1.94 -3.99
CA ALA A 173 -20.18 -3.01 -4.49
C ALA A 173 -19.50 -3.77 -3.34
N LEU A 174 -18.95 -3.05 -2.35
CA LEU A 174 -18.37 -3.63 -1.14
C LEU A 174 -19.37 -4.51 -0.37
N LEU A 175 -20.58 -3.99 -0.13
CA LEU A 175 -21.61 -4.71 0.62
C LEU A 175 -22.20 -5.87 -0.19
N GLY A 176 -22.37 -5.70 -1.51
CA GLY A 176 -22.80 -6.77 -2.41
C GLY A 176 -21.85 -7.97 -2.45
N LEU A 177 -20.56 -7.76 -2.17
CA LEU A 177 -19.55 -8.81 -2.09
C LEU A 177 -19.61 -9.62 -0.77
N ILE A 178 -19.89 -8.98 0.37
CA ILE A 178 -19.66 -9.60 1.71
C ILE A 178 -20.88 -9.67 2.62
N LEU A 179 -21.93 -8.86 2.42
CA LEU A 179 -23.03 -8.70 3.38
C LEU A 179 -23.82 -10.00 3.58
N ASN A 180 -23.99 -10.81 2.53
CA ASN A 180 -24.64 -12.11 2.61
C ASN A 180 -23.90 -13.06 3.57
N ASP A 181 -22.59 -13.19 3.39
CA ASP A 181 -21.76 -14.10 4.18
C ASP A 181 -21.66 -13.64 5.64
N VAL A 182 -21.54 -12.32 5.86
CA VAL A 182 -21.62 -11.71 7.20
C VAL A 182 -22.98 -12.02 7.86
N ASN A 183 -24.08 -11.99 7.11
CA ASN A 183 -25.40 -12.28 7.66
C ASN A 183 -25.60 -13.76 8.01
N GLU A 184 -25.10 -14.70 7.22
CA GLU A 184 -25.15 -16.12 7.57
C GLU A 184 -24.26 -16.45 8.79
N LEU A 185 -23.09 -15.80 8.94
CA LEU A 185 -22.26 -15.90 10.14
C LEU A 185 -22.97 -15.31 11.38
N ARG A 186 -23.54 -14.11 11.27
CA ARG A 186 -24.34 -13.49 12.36
C ARG A 186 -25.53 -14.35 12.77
N LYS A 187 -26.23 -14.94 11.80
CA LYS A 187 -27.35 -15.87 12.01
C LYS A 187 -26.93 -17.15 12.72
N ALA A 188 -25.75 -17.70 12.41
CA ALA A 188 -25.17 -18.82 13.17
C ALA A 188 -24.82 -18.44 14.62
N GLU A 189 -24.54 -17.17 14.88
CA GLU A 189 -24.33 -16.58 16.21
C GLU A 189 -25.64 -16.07 16.87
N ALA A 190 -26.81 -16.37 16.29
CA ALA A 190 -28.13 -15.89 16.73
C ALA A 190 -28.27 -14.34 16.81
N LYS A 191 -27.51 -13.60 16.00
CA LYS A 191 -27.59 -12.14 15.85
C LYS A 191 -28.47 -11.77 14.66
N GLU A 192 -29.23 -10.68 14.78
CA GLU A 192 -30.05 -10.12 13.69
C GLU A 192 -29.20 -9.81 12.44
N PRO A 193 -29.71 -10.10 11.22
CA PRO A 193 -29.03 -9.79 9.97
C PRO A 193 -29.04 -8.30 9.67
N LEU A 194 -27.93 -7.81 9.13
CA LEU A 194 -27.77 -6.43 8.67
C LEU A 194 -28.48 -6.22 7.32
N LYS A 195 -29.13 -5.07 7.14
CA LYS A 195 -30.03 -4.82 5.99
C LYS A 195 -29.54 -3.64 5.16
N MET A 196 -29.52 -3.81 3.83
CA MET A 196 -29.28 -2.70 2.90
C MET A 196 -30.37 -1.63 3.03
N PRO A 197 -30.03 -0.33 3.00
CA PRO A 197 -31.03 0.74 2.89
C PRO A 197 -31.82 0.63 1.59
N GLU A 198 -33.15 0.78 1.67
CA GLU A 198 -34.06 0.51 0.55
C GLU A 198 -34.13 1.67 -0.48
N ASN A 199 -34.08 2.92 0.00
CA ASN A 199 -34.30 4.10 -0.83
C ASN A 199 -33.04 4.50 -1.65
N LYS A 200 -32.90 3.94 -2.86
CA LYS A 200 -31.82 4.26 -3.80
C LYS A 200 -31.95 5.62 -4.51
N GLY A 201 -32.36 6.67 -3.78
CA GLY A 201 -32.41 8.04 -4.30
C GLY A 201 -31.05 8.65 -4.63
N TYR A 202 -29.94 8.00 -4.21
CA TYR A 202 -28.56 8.49 -4.35
C TYR A 202 -28.32 9.89 -3.78
N ASP A 203 -29.11 10.28 -2.78
CA ASP A 203 -28.93 11.51 -2.02
C ASP A 203 -27.86 11.32 -0.92
N LEU A 204 -27.64 12.37 -0.13
CA LEU A 204 -26.69 12.35 0.98
C LEU A 204 -27.13 11.38 2.09
N ASN A 205 -28.44 11.17 2.28
CA ASN A 205 -28.98 10.29 3.31
C ASN A 205 -28.71 8.82 2.96
N TYR A 206 -28.98 8.42 1.72
CA TYR A 206 -28.66 7.09 1.21
C TYR A 206 -27.15 6.84 1.29
N LEU A 207 -26.33 7.76 0.80
CA LEU A 207 -24.87 7.64 0.88
C LEU A 207 -24.38 7.48 2.33
N ASN A 208 -24.92 8.26 3.26
CA ASN A 208 -24.57 8.13 4.68
C ASN A 208 -25.01 6.77 5.24
N ALA A 209 -26.23 6.30 4.95
CA ALA A 209 -26.73 5.02 5.46
C ALA A 209 -25.93 3.82 4.92
N VAL A 210 -25.64 3.77 3.61
CA VAL A 210 -24.85 2.68 3.00
C VAL A 210 -23.39 2.74 3.47
N ARG A 211 -22.82 3.94 3.69
CA ARG A 211 -21.49 4.08 4.29
C ARG A 211 -21.46 3.59 5.73
N ASP A 212 -22.37 4.07 6.58
CA ASP A 212 -22.38 3.78 8.01
C ASP A 212 -22.61 2.26 8.25
N LEU A 213 -23.49 1.61 7.47
CA LEU A 213 -23.64 0.15 7.44
C LEU A 213 -22.32 -0.58 7.16
N PHE A 214 -21.53 -0.12 6.19
CA PHE A 214 -20.21 -0.69 5.92
C PHE A 214 -19.22 -0.39 7.06
N GLU A 215 -18.97 0.90 7.32
CA GLU A 215 -17.87 1.39 8.15
C GLU A 215 -18.07 1.13 9.66
N LEU A 216 -19.31 1.09 10.15
CA LEU A 216 -19.64 0.96 11.58
C LEU A 216 -20.19 -0.42 11.96
N GLU A 217 -20.99 -1.05 11.10
CA GLU A 217 -21.65 -2.33 11.44
C GLU A 217 -20.91 -3.54 10.86
N VAL A 218 -20.66 -3.56 9.55
CA VAL A 218 -19.98 -4.68 8.87
C VAL A 218 -18.52 -4.76 9.28
N LEU A 219 -17.73 -3.68 9.16
CA LEU A 219 -16.31 -3.70 9.55
C LEU A 219 -16.12 -4.03 11.05
N LYS A 220 -17.06 -3.63 11.92
CA LYS A 220 -17.02 -4.03 13.33
C LYS A 220 -17.30 -5.52 13.50
N THR A 221 -18.38 -6.03 12.89
CA THR A 221 -18.73 -7.46 12.96
C THR A 221 -17.56 -8.34 12.48
N LEU A 222 -16.90 -7.96 11.38
CA LEU A 222 -15.72 -8.67 10.88
C LEU A 222 -14.54 -8.66 11.88
N ARG A 223 -14.24 -7.52 12.51
CA ARG A 223 -13.17 -7.43 13.52
C ARG A 223 -13.48 -8.27 14.74
N ASP A 224 -14.67 -8.09 15.32
CA ASP A 224 -15.16 -8.86 16.47
C ASP A 224 -15.02 -10.38 16.20
N GLY A 225 -15.37 -10.82 14.99
CA GLY A 225 -15.33 -12.22 14.57
C GLY A 225 -13.93 -12.79 14.36
N VAL A 226 -12.99 -12.00 13.81
CA VAL A 226 -11.57 -12.42 13.68
C VAL A 226 -10.85 -12.41 15.03
N GLU A 227 -11.14 -11.44 15.91
CA GLU A 227 -10.61 -11.39 17.28
C GLU A 227 -11.14 -12.58 18.12
N ALA A 228 -12.37 -13.04 17.85
CA ALA A 228 -12.92 -14.30 18.36
C ALA A 228 -12.34 -15.57 17.70
N ASN A 229 -11.40 -15.43 16.75
CA ASN A 229 -10.77 -16.51 15.97
C ASN A 229 -11.74 -17.41 15.18
N ASN A 230 -12.92 -16.90 14.79
CA ASN A 230 -13.88 -17.65 13.98
C ASN A 230 -13.45 -17.65 12.49
N PRO A 231 -13.12 -18.81 11.89
CA PRO A 231 -12.56 -18.89 10.54
C PRO A 231 -13.51 -18.41 9.43
N GLY A 232 -14.83 -18.39 9.68
CA GLY A 232 -15.78 -17.83 8.72
C GLY A 232 -15.49 -16.37 8.38
N TYR A 233 -15.05 -15.58 9.37
CA TYR A 233 -14.68 -14.18 9.14
C TYR A 233 -13.32 -14.01 8.47
N ASN A 234 -12.40 -14.98 8.64
CA ASN A 234 -11.13 -15.01 7.89
C ASN A 234 -11.42 -15.10 6.38
N ALA A 235 -12.28 -16.03 5.97
CA ALA A 235 -12.71 -16.21 4.59
C ALA A 235 -13.40 -14.95 4.02
N VAL A 236 -14.27 -14.28 4.79
CA VAL A 236 -14.91 -13.03 4.34
C VAL A 236 -13.91 -11.87 4.25
N CYS A 237 -12.94 -11.79 5.16
CA CYS A 237 -11.83 -10.82 5.05
C CYS A 237 -10.99 -11.09 3.79
N PHE A 238 -10.73 -12.34 3.44
CA PHE A 238 -10.04 -12.68 2.19
C PHE A 238 -10.80 -12.26 0.93
N LYS A 239 -12.13 -12.44 0.88
CA LYS A 239 -12.96 -11.92 -0.21
C LYS A 239 -12.84 -10.39 -0.32
N LEU A 240 -13.02 -9.68 0.80
CA LEU A 240 -12.88 -8.22 0.87
C LEU A 240 -11.52 -7.73 0.33
N TYR A 241 -10.44 -8.46 0.60
CA TYR A 241 -9.10 -8.12 0.12
C TYR A 241 -8.79 -8.52 -1.33
N THR A 242 -9.42 -9.57 -1.87
CA THR A 242 -8.95 -10.23 -3.12
C THR A 242 -9.96 -10.31 -4.25
N GLU A 243 -11.25 -10.08 -3.99
CA GLU A 243 -12.35 -10.18 -4.96
C GLU A 243 -13.00 -8.82 -5.30
N ASN A 244 -12.78 -7.77 -4.50
CA ASN A 244 -13.34 -6.44 -4.72
C ASN A 244 -12.63 -5.65 -5.84
N ASP A 245 -13.08 -5.74 -7.10
CA ASP A 245 -12.50 -4.99 -8.23
C ASP A 245 -12.82 -3.48 -8.22
N LEU A 246 -14.03 -3.10 -7.80
CA LEU A 246 -14.63 -1.78 -7.96
C LEU A 246 -14.76 -1.29 -9.42
N ASP A 247 -14.68 -2.17 -10.43
CA ASP A 247 -14.58 -1.79 -11.85
C ASP A 247 -15.74 -0.90 -12.32
N SER A 248 -16.98 -1.28 -11.99
CA SER A 248 -18.19 -0.49 -12.31
C SER A 248 -18.19 0.88 -11.64
N ALA A 249 -17.57 1.02 -10.47
CA ALA A 249 -17.42 2.31 -9.79
C ALA A 249 -16.28 3.14 -10.42
N ASN A 250 -15.17 2.50 -10.80
CA ASN A 250 -14.03 3.14 -11.48
C ASN A 250 -14.45 3.70 -12.86
N GLN A 251 -15.22 2.94 -13.64
CA GLN A 251 -15.78 3.39 -14.92
C GLN A 251 -16.75 4.58 -14.75
N ALA A 252 -17.63 4.52 -13.74
CA ALA A 252 -18.51 5.64 -13.43
C ALA A 252 -17.75 6.90 -12.96
N LEU A 253 -16.61 6.72 -12.29
CA LEU A 253 -15.71 7.79 -11.88
C LEU A 253 -14.95 8.42 -13.07
N PHE A 254 -14.46 7.62 -14.02
CA PHE A 254 -13.85 8.16 -15.24
C PHE A 254 -14.86 8.97 -16.07
N GLY A 255 -16.12 8.52 -16.14
CA GLY A 255 -17.22 9.30 -16.71
C GLY A 255 -17.44 10.65 -16.02
N LEU A 256 -17.41 10.69 -14.67
CA LEU A 256 -17.52 11.93 -13.88
C LEU A 256 -16.37 12.92 -14.15
N PHE A 257 -15.20 12.42 -14.53
CA PHE A 257 -14.02 13.23 -14.88
C PHE A 257 -13.95 13.67 -16.35
N GLY A 258 -14.87 13.20 -17.21
CA GLY A 258 -14.74 13.39 -18.66
C GLY A 258 -13.50 12.69 -19.23
N LEU A 259 -13.11 11.56 -18.63
CA LEU A 259 -12.08 10.66 -19.15
C LEU A 259 -12.77 9.57 -19.97
N ASP A 260 -12.71 9.72 -21.29
CA ASP A 260 -13.19 8.74 -22.24
C ASP A 260 -12.49 7.39 -22.01
N ALA A 261 -13.22 6.27 -22.13
CA ALA A 261 -12.61 4.95 -22.06
C ALA A 261 -11.52 4.85 -23.15
N PRO A 262 -10.28 4.42 -22.83
CA PRO A 262 -9.11 4.62 -23.70
C PRO A 262 -9.39 4.08 -25.10
N THR A 263 -9.35 4.94 -26.11
CA THR A 263 -10.04 4.69 -27.39
C THR A 263 -9.38 3.63 -28.26
N GLY A 264 -8.15 3.21 -27.92
CA GLY A 264 -7.46 2.07 -28.54
C GLY A 264 -7.14 2.24 -30.02
N GLY A 265 -7.13 3.48 -30.52
CA GLY A 265 -6.84 3.77 -31.91
C GLY A 265 -5.37 3.53 -32.25
N THR A 266 -5.10 2.57 -33.15
CA THR A 266 -3.77 2.26 -33.70
C THR A 266 -3.29 3.31 -34.71
N GLY A 267 -3.58 4.59 -34.46
CA GLY A 267 -3.25 5.72 -35.31
C GLY A 267 -2.04 6.50 -34.79
N VAL A 268 -1.65 7.56 -35.52
CA VAL A 268 -0.59 8.49 -35.13
C VAL A 268 -1.11 9.48 -34.07
N GLY A 269 -1.56 8.94 -32.93
CA GLY A 269 -2.04 9.70 -31.79
C GLY A 269 -0.91 10.12 -30.82
N PRO A 270 -1.24 10.94 -29.81
CA PRO A 270 -0.34 11.22 -28.69
C PRO A 270 0.02 9.92 -27.94
N GLY A 271 1.27 9.79 -27.47
CA GLY A 271 1.76 8.58 -26.80
C GLY A 271 1.16 8.39 -25.41
N ILE A 272 1.30 7.21 -24.80
CA ILE A 272 0.63 6.90 -23.52
C ILE A 272 0.94 7.94 -22.42
N LEU A 273 2.17 8.46 -22.40
CA LEU A 273 2.61 9.45 -21.42
C LEU A 273 1.89 10.80 -21.62
N ASP A 274 1.73 11.25 -22.86
CA ASP A 274 0.97 12.46 -23.21
C ASP A 274 -0.52 12.31 -22.82
N ARG A 275 -1.08 11.11 -23.02
CA ARG A 275 -2.48 10.79 -22.65
C ARG A 275 -2.68 10.78 -21.14
N LEU A 276 -1.71 10.25 -20.38
CA LEU A 276 -1.70 10.29 -18.90
C LEU A 276 -1.52 11.73 -18.37
N GLU A 277 -0.70 12.56 -19.00
CA GLU A 277 -0.54 13.98 -18.64
C GLU A 277 -1.82 14.79 -18.94
N ALA A 278 -2.46 14.56 -20.09
CA ALA A 278 -3.75 15.15 -20.42
C ALA A 278 -4.87 14.68 -19.47
N ALA A 279 -4.87 13.41 -19.06
CA ALA A 279 -5.79 12.89 -18.06
C ALA A 279 -5.57 13.54 -16.69
N ASN A 280 -4.32 13.65 -16.22
CA ASN A 280 -3.99 14.37 -14.99
C ASN A 280 -4.50 15.82 -15.02
N GLN A 281 -4.25 16.54 -16.11
CA GLN A 281 -4.74 17.91 -16.30
C GLN A 281 -6.27 18.03 -16.36
N LYS A 282 -6.99 16.99 -16.82
CA LYS A 282 -8.46 16.92 -16.72
C LYS A 282 -8.89 16.73 -15.26
N VAL A 283 -8.29 15.79 -14.53
CA VAL A 283 -8.64 15.48 -13.12
C VAL A 283 -8.35 16.68 -12.19
N ASP A 284 -7.25 17.41 -12.39
CA ASP A 284 -6.93 18.63 -11.64
C ASP A 284 -7.91 19.80 -11.90
N LYS A 285 -8.67 19.75 -13.00
CA LYS A 285 -9.67 20.77 -13.38
C LYS A 285 -11.11 20.36 -13.04
N VAL A 286 -11.33 19.22 -12.38
CA VAL A 286 -12.65 18.77 -11.94
C VAL A 286 -13.22 19.74 -10.90
N GLU A 287 -14.48 20.14 -11.10
CA GLU A 287 -15.17 21.16 -10.29
C GLU A 287 -15.10 20.90 -8.77
N ALA A 288 -15.11 21.98 -7.99
CA ALA A 288 -15.16 21.94 -6.52
C ALA A 288 -16.43 21.26 -5.96
N SER A 289 -17.53 21.27 -6.73
CA SER A 289 -18.79 20.55 -6.50
C SER A 289 -18.61 19.02 -6.47
N LYS A 290 -17.71 18.51 -7.31
CA LYS A 290 -17.44 17.07 -7.55
C LYS A 290 -16.24 16.56 -6.77
N THR A 291 -15.42 17.45 -6.21
CA THR A 291 -14.31 17.13 -5.29
C THR A 291 -14.69 17.47 -3.84
N THR A 292 -13.79 17.24 -2.88
CA THR A 292 -14.00 17.72 -1.50
C THR A 292 -13.41 19.11 -1.36
N ASN A 293 -14.17 20.07 -0.81
CA ASN A 293 -13.74 21.43 -0.49
C ASN A 293 -12.47 21.42 0.41
N PRO A 294 -11.46 22.29 0.18
CA PRO A 294 -10.27 22.40 1.04
C PRO A 294 -10.55 22.45 2.55
N VAL A 295 -11.60 23.14 2.99
CA VAL A 295 -12.04 23.19 4.40
C VAL A 295 -12.36 21.78 4.90
N ASN A 296 -13.15 21.02 4.15
CA ASN A 296 -13.51 19.65 4.47
C ASN A 296 -12.28 18.72 4.44
N ARG A 297 -11.28 18.98 3.58
CA ARG A 297 -10.01 18.23 3.57
C ARG A 297 -9.21 18.48 4.85
N TRP A 298 -9.11 19.75 5.28
CA TRP A 298 -8.48 20.12 6.55
C TRP A 298 -9.24 19.52 7.74
N ALA A 299 -10.57 19.64 7.76
CA ALA A 299 -11.45 19.09 8.80
C ALA A 299 -11.27 17.56 8.94
N ARG A 300 -11.28 16.82 7.82
CA ARG A 300 -10.95 15.38 7.78
C ARG A 300 -9.51 15.11 8.23
N SER A 301 -8.54 15.95 7.86
CA SER A 301 -7.15 15.79 8.31
C SER A 301 -6.98 16.02 9.82
N LEU A 302 -7.75 16.93 10.42
CA LEU A 302 -7.79 17.15 11.86
C LEU A 302 -8.47 15.97 12.56
N LYS A 303 -9.58 15.45 12.00
CA LYS A 303 -10.19 14.19 12.46
C LYS A 303 -9.20 13.02 12.40
N ASP A 304 -8.37 12.94 11.36
CA ASP A 304 -7.32 11.90 11.21
C ASP A 304 -6.09 12.10 12.11
N LYS A 305 -5.93 13.28 12.73
CA LYS A 305 -4.92 13.56 13.78
C LYS A 305 -5.46 13.24 15.17
N LEU A 306 -6.72 13.60 15.44
CA LEU A 306 -7.38 13.46 16.75
C LEU A 306 -8.10 12.12 16.92
N GLY A 307 -8.28 11.37 15.83
CA GLY A 307 -9.02 10.12 15.80
C GLY A 307 -8.21 8.96 16.35
N PHE A 308 -8.46 8.61 17.62
CA PHE A 308 -8.06 7.33 18.20
C PHE A 308 -8.52 6.17 17.28
N ASN A 309 -7.63 5.21 16.99
CA ASN A 309 -7.83 4.10 16.06
C ASN A 309 -8.07 4.51 14.58
N PHE A 310 -7.27 5.42 14.01
CA PHE A 310 -7.28 5.64 12.55
C PHE A 310 -6.95 4.33 11.82
N SER A 311 -7.90 3.82 11.03
CA SER A 311 -7.74 2.71 10.08
C SER A 311 -8.11 3.20 8.68
N PRO A 312 -7.29 2.97 7.63
CA PRO A 312 -7.64 3.37 6.27
C PRO A 312 -8.97 2.79 5.79
N ILE A 313 -9.28 1.53 6.11
CA ILE A 313 -10.54 0.89 5.69
C ILE A 313 -11.74 1.61 6.34
N GLY A 314 -11.63 1.96 7.63
CA GLY A 314 -12.61 2.79 8.35
C GLY A 314 -12.65 4.26 7.91
N ALA A 315 -11.60 4.76 7.24
CA ALA A 315 -11.57 6.08 6.60
C ALA A 315 -12.16 6.07 5.18
N GLY A 316 -12.95 5.04 4.82
CA GLY A 316 -13.59 4.88 3.52
C GLY A 316 -12.66 4.47 2.39
N ASN A 317 -11.47 3.95 2.71
CA ASN A 317 -10.46 3.49 1.75
C ASN A 317 -10.31 1.96 1.83
N PRO A 318 -11.20 1.22 1.15
CA PRO A 318 -11.21 -0.24 1.21
C PRO A 318 -9.99 -0.85 0.49
N PRO A 319 -9.72 -2.14 0.75
CA PRO A 319 -8.97 -2.97 -0.17
C PRO A 319 -9.67 -3.08 -1.53
N GLN A 320 -8.87 -3.26 -2.57
CA GLN A 320 -9.33 -3.38 -3.94
C GLN A 320 -8.36 -4.31 -4.71
N LYS A 321 -8.89 -5.24 -5.49
CA LYS A 321 -8.13 -5.96 -6.52
C LYS A 321 -8.01 -5.01 -7.73
N LEU A 322 -6.80 -4.59 -8.08
CA LEU A 322 -6.61 -3.61 -9.16
C LEU A 322 -6.57 -4.28 -10.54
N PHE A 323 -5.77 -5.35 -10.66
CA PHE A 323 -5.66 -6.19 -11.85
C PHE A 323 -4.75 -7.39 -11.52
N ASN A 324 -4.66 -8.36 -12.43
CA ASN A 324 -3.66 -9.42 -12.38
C ASN A 324 -2.54 -9.12 -13.39
N PHE A 325 -1.32 -9.58 -13.12
CA PHE A 325 -0.28 -9.73 -14.14
C PHE A 325 0.32 -11.14 -14.08
N ARG A 326 0.69 -11.71 -15.23
CA ARG A 326 1.26 -13.06 -15.32
C ARG A 326 2.78 -13.01 -15.40
N MET A 327 3.43 -13.85 -14.58
CA MET A 327 4.88 -14.00 -14.52
C MET A 327 5.22 -15.49 -14.66
N ARG A 328 5.85 -15.86 -15.79
CA ARG A 328 5.90 -17.25 -16.26
C ARG A 328 4.48 -17.85 -16.31
N ASN A 329 4.21 -18.92 -15.56
CA ASN A 329 2.97 -19.68 -15.58
C ASN A 329 2.10 -19.38 -14.33
N ARG A 330 2.17 -18.16 -13.79
CA ARG A 330 1.44 -17.76 -12.58
C ARG A 330 0.88 -16.35 -12.68
N ASP A 331 -0.36 -16.19 -12.26
CA ASP A 331 -1.02 -14.90 -12.13
C ASP A 331 -0.81 -14.34 -10.73
N ILE A 332 -0.25 -13.13 -10.65
CA ILE A 332 -0.09 -12.36 -9.41
C ILE A 332 -1.17 -11.28 -9.38
N SER A 333 -1.97 -11.27 -8.31
CA SER A 333 -3.00 -10.26 -8.07
C SER A 333 -2.37 -9.00 -7.46
N ILE A 334 -2.51 -7.86 -8.14
CA ILE A 334 -2.16 -6.56 -7.57
C ILE A 334 -3.31 -6.08 -6.69
N LEU A 335 -3.01 -5.77 -5.43
CA LEU A 335 -3.97 -5.23 -4.47
C LEU A 335 -3.65 -3.77 -4.15
N GLY A 336 -4.69 -2.93 -4.08
CA GLY A 336 -4.64 -1.56 -3.58
C GLY A 336 -5.32 -1.47 -2.21
N PHE A 337 -4.57 -1.19 -1.15
CA PHE A 337 -5.09 -0.85 0.18
C PHE A 337 -4.11 0.08 0.91
N GLY A 338 -4.56 0.75 1.97
CA GLY A 338 -3.70 1.57 2.84
C GLY A 338 -2.78 0.75 3.75
N SER A 339 -2.20 1.39 4.77
CA SER A 339 -1.49 0.68 5.83
C SER A 339 -2.48 -0.22 6.61
N PRO A 340 -2.26 -1.54 6.77
CA PRO A 340 -3.19 -2.48 7.41
C PRO A 340 -3.10 -2.39 8.94
N THR A 341 -3.19 -1.17 9.45
CA THR A 341 -2.82 -0.80 10.81
C THR A 341 -3.85 0.18 11.38
N MET A 342 -4.29 -0.06 12.61
CA MET A 342 -5.07 0.91 13.38
C MET A 342 -4.10 1.73 14.25
N GLN A 343 -4.10 3.05 14.09
CA GLN A 343 -3.18 3.95 14.75
C GLN A 343 -3.89 4.78 15.83
N ASN A 344 -3.39 4.72 17.07
CA ASN A 344 -3.98 5.41 18.22
C ASN A 344 -3.35 6.79 18.45
N SER A 345 -2.04 6.89 18.22
CA SER A 345 -1.24 8.11 18.38
C SER A 345 -0.13 8.13 17.32
N ASN A 346 0.68 9.19 17.26
CA ASN A 346 1.86 9.21 16.40
C ASN A 346 2.93 8.16 16.80
N LEU A 347 2.82 7.55 17.98
CA LEU A 347 3.78 6.60 18.54
C LEU A 347 3.29 5.14 18.52
N GLU A 348 1.96 4.92 18.65
CA GLU A 348 1.37 3.59 18.73
C GLU A 348 0.50 3.26 17.51
N ALA A 349 0.81 2.14 16.86
CA ALA A 349 -0.06 1.47 15.90
C ALA A 349 -0.09 -0.04 16.18
N LYS A 350 -1.23 -0.68 15.90
CA LYS A 350 -1.44 -2.13 15.89
C LYS A 350 -1.90 -2.59 14.52
N ILE A 351 -1.81 -3.88 14.21
CA ILE A 351 -2.38 -4.44 12.97
C ILE A 351 -3.92 -4.37 13.05
N ASP A 352 -4.59 -4.11 11.94
CA ASP A 352 -6.06 -4.17 11.84
C ASP A 352 -6.50 -5.65 11.79
N PRO A 353 -7.41 -6.14 12.66
CA PRO A 353 -7.82 -7.54 12.69
C PRO A 353 -8.33 -8.07 11.34
N LEU A 354 -8.90 -7.20 10.51
CA LEU A 354 -9.31 -7.55 9.13
C LEU A 354 -8.15 -8.09 8.29
N PHE A 355 -6.93 -7.60 8.52
CA PHE A 355 -5.73 -8.08 7.85
C PHE A 355 -5.22 -9.40 8.45
N ILE A 356 -5.33 -9.58 9.77
CA ILE A 356 -5.02 -10.87 10.42
C ILE A 356 -5.92 -11.98 9.86
N GLY A 357 -7.23 -11.72 9.70
CA GLY A 357 -8.17 -12.67 9.10
C GLY A 357 -7.80 -13.02 7.65
N TYR A 358 -7.41 -12.01 6.86
CA TYR A 358 -6.88 -12.22 5.50
C TYR A 358 -5.60 -13.08 5.49
N LEU A 359 -4.63 -12.83 6.37
CA LEU A 359 -3.38 -13.60 6.42
C LEU A 359 -3.60 -15.05 6.89
N ARG A 360 -4.58 -15.30 7.77
CA ARG A 360 -4.99 -16.65 8.19
C ARG A 360 -5.54 -17.45 7.02
N GLU A 361 -6.50 -16.88 6.29
CA GLU A 361 -7.07 -17.53 5.10
C GLU A 361 -6.01 -17.73 3.98
N LEU A 362 -5.05 -16.80 3.81
CA LEU A 362 -3.91 -17.02 2.90
C LEU A 362 -3.09 -18.25 3.28
N LYS A 363 -2.79 -18.41 4.58
CA LYS A 363 -2.01 -19.52 5.12
C LYS A 363 -2.73 -20.85 4.89
N ASP A 364 -4.01 -20.91 5.18
CA ASP A 364 -4.85 -22.10 4.98
C ASP A 364 -4.92 -22.46 3.47
N GLN A 365 -5.02 -21.44 2.60
CA GLN A 365 -4.93 -21.61 1.14
C GLN A 365 -3.51 -21.81 0.58
N ASN A 366 -2.47 -21.81 1.43
CA ASN A 366 -1.05 -21.92 1.05
C ASN A 366 -0.57 -20.86 0.03
N LYS A 367 -1.11 -19.63 0.11
CA LYS A 367 -0.80 -18.49 -0.78
C LYS A 367 0.12 -17.48 -0.08
N VAL A 368 0.91 -16.76 -0.87
CA VAL A 368 1.93 -15.83 -0.35
C VAL A 368 1.64 -14.37 -0.73
N HIS A 369 1.79 -13.45 0.22
CA HIS A 369 1.61 -12.01 0.03
C HIS A 369 2.92 -11.22 0.25
N LEU A 370 3.30 -10.38 -0.71
CA LEU A 370 4.38 -9.39 -0.57
C LEU A 370 3.82 -7.99 -0.33
N TYR A 371 4.19 -7.41 0.80
CA TYR A 371 3.78 -6.07 1.19
C TYR A 371 4.91 -5.05 0.99
N VAL A 372 4.71 -4.06 0.11
CA VAL A 372 5.70 -3.01 -0.16
C VAL A 372 5.28 -1.68 0.46
N SER A 373 5.89 -1.36 1.60
CA SER A 373 5.68 -0.09 2.30
C SER A 373 6.51 1.04 1.71
N ASN A 374 5.87 2.08 1.19
CA ASN A 374 6.50 3.32 0.74
C ASN A 374 6.47 4.42 1.84
N GLN A 375 6.28 3.98 3.08
CA GLN A 375 6.25 4.80 4.30
C GLN A 375 7.66 5.15 4.76
N ASN A 376 7.80 6.26 5.49
CA ASN A 376 9.09 6.71 6.02
C ASN A 376 9.38 6.08 7.39
N THR A 377 10.39 5.22 7.52
CA THR A 377 10.78 4.65 8.83
C THR A 377 11.61 5.62 9.69
N LEU A 378 11.93 6.81 9.15
CA LEU A 378 12.75 7.82 9.82
C LEU A 378 11.91 8.94 10.50
N ASN A 379 10.59 8.76 10.63
CA ASN A 379 9.68 9.72 11.29
C ASN A 379 8.45 9.02 11.91
N GLU A 380 7.36 9.75 12.16
CA GLU A 380 6.11 9.25 12.77
C GLU A 380 5.40 8.13 11.99
N GLU A 381 5.74 7.88 10.73
CA GLU A 381 5.23 6.69 10.02
C GLU A 381 5.92 5.39 10.49
N ASN A 382 7.02 5.47 11.23
CA ASN A 382 7.74 4.30 11.75
C ASN A 382 6.90 3.45 12.70
N ALA A 383 5.97 4.04 13.47
CA ALA A 383 5.05 3.31 14.34
C ALA A 383 4.28 2.21 13.59
N ARG A 384 3.78 2.53 12.39
CA ARG A 384 3.07 1.58 11.51
C ARG A 384 4.03 0.58 10.88
N ASN A 385 5.20 1.02 10.42
CA ASN A 385 6.22 0.12 9.84
C ASN A 385 6.73 -0.92 10.84
N LYS A 386 6.96 -0.54 12.11
CA LYS A 386 7.48 -1.42 13.16
C LYS A 386 6.61 -2.67 13.34
N VAL A 387 5.29 -2.49 13.45
CA VAL A 387 4.36 -3.63 13.59
C VAL A 387 4.19 -4.43 12.30
N ILE A 388 4.27 -3.80 11.13
CA ILE A 388 4.24 -4.50 9.83
C ILE A 388 5.48 -5.39 9.65
N MET A 389 6.68 -4.90 9.98
CA MET A 389 7.89 -5.71 9.92
C MET A 389 7.85 -6.84 10.95
N ALA A 390 7.39 -6.57 12.18
CA ALA A 390 7.21 -7.61 13.21
C ALA A 390 6.24 -8.72 12.76
N LEU A 391 5.14 -8.37 12.06
CA LEU A 391 4.17 -9.32 11.52
C LEU A 391 4.78 -10.26 10.46
N ALA A 392 5.84 -9.85 9.75
CA ALA A 392 6.56 -10.71 8.80
C ALA A 392 7.55 -11.68 9.48
N GLU A 393 7.94 -11.39 10.72
CA GLU A 393 8.75 -12.28 11.56
C GLU A 393 7.91 -13.23 12.43
N ASP A 394 6.60 -12.99 12.52
CA ASP A 394 5.65 -13.75 13.34
C ASP A 394 5.58 -15.22 12.89
N PRO A 395 5.84 -16.20 13.79
CA PRO A 395 5.71 -17.63 13.48
C PRO A 395 4.32 -18.05 12.98
N GLU A 396 3.24 -17.30 13.25
CA GLU A 396 1.93 -17.58 12.69
C GLU A 396 1.91 -17.34 11.16
N PHE A 397 2.61 -16.32 10.66
CA PHE A 397 2.52 -15.87 9.26
C PHE A 397 3.81 -16.04 8.46
N LYS A 398 4.90 -16.52 9.07
CA LYS A 398 6.20 -16.73 8.43
C LYS A 398 6.09 -17.57 7.16
N GLY A 399 6.43 -16.97 6.02
CA GLY A 399 6.34 -17.58 4.69
C GLY A 399 5.03 -17.28 3.94
N THR A 400 3.93 -17.04 4.65
CA THR A 400 2.65 -16.54 4.09
C THR A 400 2.70 -15.04 3.85
N PHE A 401 3.23 -14.28 4.82
CA PHE A 401 3.40 -12.83 4.75
C PHE A 401 4.87 -12.45 4.63
N ILE A 402 5.16 -11.47 3.77
CA ILE A 402 6.51 -10.97 3.52
C ILE A 402 6.44 -9.45 3.45
N ALA A 403 7.29 -8.75 4.22
CA ALA A 403 7.34 -7.29 4.24
C ALA A 403 8.65 -6.75 3.64
N MET A 404 8.52 -5.69 2.85
CA MET A 404 9.62 -4.85 2.38
C MET A 404 9.25 -3.37 2.59
N THR A 405 10.21 -2.56 3.04
CA THR A 405 10.03 -1.11 3.19
C THR A 405 11.02 -0.34 2.33
N GLN A 406 10.51 0.69 1.67
CA GLN A 406 11.18 1.55 0.70
C GLN A 406 10.83 3.02 1.03
N SER A 407 11.57 3.71 1.89
CA SER A 407 11.17 5.08 2.34
C SER A 407 11.28 6.15 1.25
N LYS A 408 10.23 6.25 0.42
CA LYS A 408 10.08 7.20 -0.69
C LYS A 408 9.74 8.65 -0.26
N ASN A 409 10.25 9.07 0.90
CA ASN A 409 10.13 10.46 1.39
C ASN A 409 11.40 10.93 2.13
N THR A 410 12.55 10.32 1.82
CA THR A 410 13.85 10.62 2.43
C THR A 410 14.72 11.46 1.50
N LYS A 411 15.66 12.26 2.06
CA LYS A 411 16.64 13.02 1.25
C LYS A 411 17.39 12.10 0.26
N ALA A 412 17.73 10.89 0.71
CA ALA A 412 18.39 9.85 -0.07
C ALA A 412 17.56 9.31 -1.25
N TYR A 413 16.22 9.22 -1.13
CA TYR A 413 15.32 8.82 -2.22
C TYR A 413 15.12 9.92 -3.28
N HIS A 414 15.16 11.19 -2.86
CA HIS A 414 15.06 12.33 -3.76
C HIS A 414 16.39 12.72 -4.43
N ALA A 415 17.45 11.91 -4.26
CA ALA A 415 18.81 12.21 -4.72
C ALA A 415 19.36 13.58 -4.26
N LYS A 416 18.85 14.11 -3.14
CA LYS A 416 19.28 15.38 -2.56
C LYS A 416 20.60 15.16 -1.80
N ALA A 417 21.68 15.27 -2.56
CA ALA A 417 23.06 15.32 -2.08
C ALA A 417 23.22 16.39 -0.98
N ARG A 418 24.21 16.22 -0.10
CA ARG A 418 24.67 17.33 0.75
C ARG A 418 25.38 18.35 -0.13
N ASP A 419 25.39 19.63 0.29
CA ASP A 419 26.01 20.68 -0.51
C ASP A 419 27.50 20.38 -0.75
N GLY A 420 27.89 20.25 -2.02
CA GLY A 420 29.24 19.85 -2.44
C GLY A 420 29.52 18.34 -2.50
N GLU A 421 28.56 17.46 -2.20
CA GLU A 421 28.73 16.00 -2.24
C GLU A 421 28.68 15.47 -3.69
N VAL A 422 29.78 14.85 -4.14
CA VAL A 422 29.91 14.31 -5.50
C VAL A 422 29.16 12.98 -5.64
N ARG A 423 28.29 12.89 -6.65
CA ARG A 423 27.42 11.74 -6.95
C ARG A 423 28.17 10.55 -7.59
N TYR A 424 29.15 10.01 -6.87
CA TYR A 424 29.92 8.86 -7.33
C TYR A 424 29.05 7.61 -7.46
N ALA A 425 29.07 6.98 -8.64
CA ALA A 425 28.27 5.78 -8.92
C ALA A 425 28.60 4.62 -7.96
N LEU A 426 29.85 4.51 -7.50
CA LEU A 426 30.26 3.51 -6.52
C LEU A 426 29.62 3.74 -5.13
N SER A 427 29.56 4.97 -4.64
CA SER A 427 28.92 5.26 -3.34
C SER A 427 27.40 5.15 -3.41
N ILE A 428 26.79 5.53 -4.55
CA ILE A 428 25.36 5.34 -4.81
C ILE A 428 24.99 3.84 -4.81
N LYS A 429 25.71 3.00 -5.58
CA LYS A 429 25.48 1.54 -5.60
C LYS A 429 25.68 0.91 -4.22
N THR A 430 26.76 1.28 -3.52
CA THR A 430 27.06 0.76 -2.17
C THR A 430 25.97 1.15 -1.18
N ARG A 431 25.48 2.41 -1.20
CA ARG A 431 24.35 2.86 -0.39
C ARG A 431 23.06 2.11 -0.70
N LEU A 432 22.73 1.92 -1.98
CA LEU A 432 21.51 1.21 -2.40
C LEU A 432 21.48 -0.25 -1.94
N HIS A 433 22.60 -0.97 -2.08
CA HIS A 433 22.73 -2.32 -1.52
C HIS A 433 22.62 -2.28 0.02
N ASN A 434 23.47 -1.48 0.67
CA ASN A 434 23.54 -1.43 2.14
C ASN A 434 22.21 -1.04 2.78
N ASN A 435 21.41 -0.18 2.14
CA ASN A 435 20.13 0.29 2.66
C ASN A 435 19.13 -0.83 3.00
N PHE A 436 19.15 -1.96 2.28
CA PHE A 436 18.29 -3.11 2.58
C PHE A 436 19.03 -4.20 3.37
N PHE A 437 20.29 -4.51 3.00
CA PHE A 437 20.98 -5.71 3.47
C PHE A 437 21.90 -5.51 4.68
N VAL A 438 22.45 -4.30 4.88
CA VAL A 438 23.51 -4.05 5.87
C VAL A 438 23.05 -3.04 6.94
N THR A 439 22.65 -1.85 6.50
CA THR A 439 22.18 -0.76 7.34
C THR A 439 20.89 -1.15 8.07
N ASP A 440 20.70 -0.60 9.27
CA ASP A 440 19.45 -0.77 10.00
C ASP A 440 18.31 0.11 9.43
N ILE A 441 17.08 -0.40 9.49
CA ILE A 441 15.87 0.25 8.95
C ILE A 441 15.58 1.61 9.58
N SER A 442 15.99 1.84 10.84
CA SER A 442 15.92 3.15 11.53
C SER A 442 16.93 4.18 11.02
N LYS A 443 17.84 3.79 10.11
CA LYS A 443 18.89 4.64 9.53
C LYS A 443 18.80 4.74 8.01
N SER A 444 18.46 3.65 7.31
CA SER A 444 18.40 3.61 5.84
C SER A 444 17.06 4.09 5.26
N GLY A 445 15.98 4.02 6.02
CA GLY A 445 14.63 4.12 5.47
C GLY A 445 14.14 2.84 4.80
N CYS A 446 14.95 1.78 4.72
CA CYS A 446 14.68 0.61 3.88
C CYS A 446 14.91 -0.69 4.64
N GLY A 447 14.22 -1.76 4.25
CA GLY A 447 14.34 -3.04 4.93
C GLY A 447 13.57 -4.16 4.25
N LEU A 448 13.88 -5.38 4.68
CA LEU A 448 13.30 -6.65 4.26
C LEU A 448 13.03 -7.49 5.53
N SER A 449 12.16 -8.50 5.43
CA SER A 449 12.08 -9.56 6.45
C SER A 449 13.44 -10.26 6.62
N SER A 450 13.71 -10.83 7.80
CA SER A 450 14.99 -11.46 8.16
C SER A 450 15.45 -12.47 7.12
N ASP A 451 14.54 -13.35 6.70
CA ASP A 451 14.73 -14.43 5.75
C ASP A 451 14.99 -13.98 4.29
N LEU A 452 14.78 -12.70 4.00
CA LEU A 452 15.20 -12.05 2.76
C LEU A 452 16.47 -11.22 2.95
N LYS A 453 16.62 -10.54 4.10
CA LYS A 453 17.81 -9.75 4.43
C LYS A 453 19.06 -10.63 4.51
N GLU A 454 18.94 -11.80 5.11
CA GLU A 454 20.02 -12.76 5.33
C GLU A 454 20.31 -13.65 4.10
N ASN A 455 19.51 -13.56 3.04
CA ASN A 455 19.65 -14.39 1.86
C ASN A 455 20.86 -13.95 0.99
N PRO A 456 21.92 -14.78 0.87
CA PRO A 456 23.14 -14.40 0.15
C PRO A 456 22.95 -14.33 -1.36
N GLU A 457 22.03 -15.12 -1.95
CA GLU A 457 21.70 -15.03 -3.37
C GLU A 457 21.00 -13.71 -3.70
N LEU A 458 20.14 -13.21 -2.79
CA LEU A 458 19.43 -11.94 -2.95
C LEU A 458 20.39 -10.74 -2.79
N GLN A 459 21.33 -10.83 -1.84
CA GLN A 459 22.42 -9.87 -1.69
C GLN A 459 23.30 -9.82 -2.95
N ALA A 460 23.79 -10.97 -3.43
CA ALA A 460 24.61 -11.08 -4.63
C ALA A 460 23.86 -10.58 -5.88
N PHE A 461 22.58 -10.94 -6.02
CA PHE A 461 21.70 -10.44 -7.08
C PHE A 461 21.61 -8.90 -7.06
N SER A 462 21.37 -8.29 -5.90
CA SER A 462 21.31 -6.83 -5.76
C SER A 462 22.59 -6.16 -6.25
N THR A 463 23.76 -6.69 -5.89
CA THR A 463 25.06 -6.13 -6.31
C THR A 463 25.30 -6.29 -7.81
N ASN A 464 25.02 -7.47 -8.37
CA ASN A 464 25.19 -7.75 -9.79
C ASN A 464 24.23 -6.89 -10.65
N MET A 465 22.98 -6.75 -10.23
CA MET A 465 21.97 -5.90 -10.87
C MET A 465 22.37 -4.42 -10.87
N LEU A 466 22.85 -3.89 -9.74
CA LEU A 466 23.34 -2.50 -9.65
C LEU A 466 24.55 -2.25 -10.56
N ASN A 467 25.46 -3.22 -10.71
CA ASN A 467 26.56 -3.12 -11.65
C ASN A 467 26.09 -3.16 -13.11
N LEU A 468 25.17 -4.06 -13.44
CA LEU A 468 24.62 -4.22 -14.79
C LEU A 468 23.85 -2.98 -15.27
N PHE A 469 23.07 -2.32 -14.40
CA PHE A 469 22.47 -1.01 -14.70
C PHE A 469 23.55 0.06 -14.96
N HIS A 470 24.59 0.12 -14.11
CA HIS A 470 25.64 1.13 -14.21
C HIS A 470 26.50 0.99 -15.48
N GLU A 471 26.78 -0.24 -15.89
CA GLU A 471 27.42 -0.56 -17.16
C GLU A 471 26.53 -0.22 -18.36
N THR A 472 25.33 -0.80 -18.42
CA THR A 472 24.52 -0.81 -19.65
C THR A 472 23.71 0.47 -19.87
N LEU A 473 23.24 1.13 -18.80
CA LEU A 473 22.39 2.33 -18.89
C LEU A 473 23.18 3.63 -18.71
N PHE A 474 24.23 3.61 -17.88
CA PHE A 474 25.00 4.81 -17.53
C PHE A 474 26.44 4.81 -18.09
N GLY A 475 26.82 3.77 -18.83
CA GLY A 475 28.10 3.71 -19.56
C GLY A 475 29.33 3.64 -18.65
N ASN A 476 29.19 3.04 -17.46
CA ASN A 476 30.22 2.98 -16.41
C ASN A 476 30.78 4.36 -15.96
N ARG A 477 30.07 5.47 -16.20
CA ARG A 477 30.49 6.80 -15.77
C ARG A 477 30.76 6.85 -14.26
N LYS A 478 31.87 7.48 -13.87
CA LYS A 478 32.30 7.62 -12.47
C LYS A 478 31.25 8.33 -11.61
N GLU A 479 30.53 9.28 -12.20
CA GLU A 479 29.58 10.19 -11.57
C GLU A 479 28.25 10.15 -12.32
N LEU A 480 27.13 10.23 -11.57
CA LEU A 480 25.76 10.24 -12.10
C LEU A 480 25.10 11.60 -11.89
N THR A 481 24.19 11.99 -12.79
CA THR A 481 23.32 13.14 -12.59
C THR A 481 22.26 12.84 -11.52
N GLU A 482 21.57 13.88 -11.03
CA GLU A 482 20.48 13.69 -10.05
C GLU A 482 19.31 12.86 -10.63
N ALA A 483 19.02 13.00 -11.93
CA ALA A 483 18.01 12.20 -12.63
C ALA A 483 18.44 10.74 -12.77
N GLU A 484 19.71 10.48 -13.12
CA GLU A 484 20.26 9.13 -13.22
C GLU A 484 20.30 8.42 -11.86
N GLU A 485 20.59 9.15 -10.77
CA GLU A 485 20.47 8.61 -9.41
C GLU A 485 19.01 8.27 -9.07
N LYS A 486 18.05 9.15 -9.36
CA LYS A 486 16.60 8.89 -9.16
C LYS A 486 16.12 7.67 -9.93
N LEU A 487 16.53 7.53 -11.18
CA LEU A 487 16.18 6.39 -12.03
C LEU A 487 16.83 5.09 -11.52
N LEU A 488 18.10 5.12 -11.10
CA LEU A 488 18.79 3.97 -10.51
C LEU A 488 18.16 3.51 -9.18
N ILE A 489 17.67 4.44 -8.35
CA ILE A 489 16.91 4.14 -7.13
C ILE A 489 15.65 3.32 -7.47
N GLU A 490 14.84 3.78 -8.43
CA GLU A 490 13.59 3.09 -8.79
C GLU A 490 13.84 1.76 -9.52
N LEU A 491 14.81 1.71 -10.45
CA LEU A 491 15.22 0.46 -11.09
C LEU A 491 15.69 -0.58 -10.07
N HIS A 492 16.48 -0.17 -9.07
CA HIS A 492 16.90 -1.05 -7.97
C HIS A 492 15.71 -1.56 -7.15
N TYR A 493 14.83 -0.66 -6.71
CA TYR A 493 13.68 -0.99 -5.87
C TYR A 493 12.72 -1.96 -6.56
N ASN A 494 12.36 -1.69 -7.82
CA ASN A 494 11.29 -2.41 -8.51
C ASN A 494 11.75 -3.77 -9.07
N VAL A 495 13.00 -3.90 -9.52
CA VAL A 495 13.55 -5.20 -9.93
C VAL A 495 13.92 -6.06 -8.70
N LEU A 496 14.26 -5.46 -7.55
CA LEU A 496 14.32 -6.18 -6.28
C LEU A 496 12.95 -6.74 -5.89
N THR A 497 11.86 -5.97 -6.06
CA THR A 497 10.48 -6.48 -5.90
C THR A 497 10.23 -7.70 -6.79
N LEU A 498 10.55 -7.62 -8.10
CA LEU A 498 10.39 -8.75 -9.02
C LEU A 498 11.16 -10.01 -8.58
N LYS A 499 12.38 -9.86 -8.06
CA LYS A 499 13.20 -10.99 -7.56
C LYS A 499 12.52 -11.68 -6.39
N ILE A 500 12.01 -10.90 -5.43
CA ILE A 500 11.24 -11.41 -4.29
C ILE A 500 9.97 -12.11 -4.77
N LEU A 501 9.17 -11.47 -5.64
CA LEU A 501 7.93 -12.06 -6.18
C LEU A 501 8.16 -13.42 -6.83
N LYS A 502 9.21 -13.54 -7.64
CA LYS A 502 9.59 -14.79 -8.31
C LYS A 502 10.04 -15.85 -7.34
N ASP A 503 11.05 -15.57 -6.54
CA ASP A 503 11.73 -16.59 -5.74
C ASP A 503 10.86 -17.05 -4.56
N ARG A 504 10.10 -16.12 -3.98
CA ARG A 504 9.16 -16.37 -2.87
C ARG A 504 7.79 -16.82 -3.33
N LYS A 505 7.61 -17.09 -4.63
CA LYS A 505 6.39 -17.69 -5.18
C LYS A 505 5.12 -16.90 -4.80
N VAL A 506 5.18 -15.57 -4.87
CA VAL A 506 4.10 -14.68 -4.41
C VAL A 506 2.83 -14.78 -5.28
N ASP A 507 1.66 -14.68 -4.65
CA ASP A 507 0.32 -14.65 -5.27
C ASP A 507 -0.32 -13.26 -5.23
N PHE A 508 -0.04 -12.48 -4.18
CA PHE A 508 -0.58 -11.14 -3.95
C PHE A 508 0.52 -10.13 -3.67
N VAL A 509 0.41 -8.92 -4.21
CA VAL A 509 1.32 -7.82 -3.87
C VAL A 509 0.61 -6.47 -3.83
N ASN A 510 0.98 -5.62 -2.87
CA ASN A 510 0.55 -4.22 -2.82
C ASN A 510 1.75 -3.26 -2.69
N PHE A 511 1.55 -2.03 -3.14
CA PHE A 511 2.45 -0.90 -2.89
C PHE A 511 1.65 0.18 -2.16
N THR A 512 2.07 0.59 -0.97
CA THR A 512 1.21 1.42 -0.11
C THR A 512 1.96 2.48 0.71
N CYS A 513 1.20 3.35 1.38
CA CYS A 513 1.62 4.36 2.35
C CYS A 513 0.54 4.43 3.47
N LYS A 514 0.43 5.51 4.28
CA LYS A 514 -0.69 5.66 5.26
C LYS A 514 -2.04 5.28 4.64
N ASP A 515 -2.37 5.92 3.52
CA ASP A 515 -3.63 5.73 2.80
C ASP A 515 -3.50 4.82 1.56
N GLY A 516 -2.30 4.40 1.16
CA GLY A 516 -2.13 3.66 -0.11
C GLY A 516 -2.66 4.41 -1.33
N ILE A 517 -2.49 5.74 -1.31
CA ILE A 517 -2.77 6.65 -2.43
C ILE A 517 -1.45 7.18 -3.01
N ASP A 518 -0.93 8.36 -2.65
CA ASP A 518 0.08 9.05 -3.48
C ASP A 518 1.39 8.27 -3.65
N ARG A 519 2.10 7.98 -2.54
CA ARG A 519 3.35 7.21 -2.57
C ARG A 519 3.16 5.73 -2.92
N GLY A 520 1.98 5.16 -2.64
CA GLY A 520 1.67 3.77 -2.98
C GLY A 520 1.42 3.61 -4.48
N MET A 521 0.47 4.36 -5.02
CA MET A 521 0.05 4.29 -6.42
C MET A 521 1.07 4.87 -7.38
N GLY A 522 1.80 5.94 -7.02
CA GLY A 522 2.92 6.41 -7.85
C GLY A 522 4.01 5.34 -8.03
N SER A 523 4.27 4.55 -6.98
CA SER A 523 5.20 3.41 -7.03
C SER A 523 4.63 2.23 -7.81
N LEU A 524 3.35 1.92 -7.63
CA LEU A 524 2.69 0.87 -8.39
C LEU A 524 2.62 1.20 -9.89
N ALA A 525 2.34 2.45 -10.26
CA ALA A 525 2.31 2.89 -11.65
C ALA A 525 3.69 2.78 -12.32
N TRP A 526 4.75 3.13 -11.59
CA TRP A 526 6.14 2.89 -12.01
C TRP A 526 6.40 1.39 -12.24
N PHE A 527 6.03 0.55 -11.26
CA PHE A 527 6.19 -0.91 -11.31
C PHE A 527 5.42 -1.56 -12.47
N ILE A 528 4.17 -1.12 -12.73
CA ILE A 528 3.38 -1.53 -13.91
C ILE A 528 4.15 -1.20 -15.18
N MET A 529 4.54 0.06 -15.37
CA MET A 529 5.17 0.47 -16.61
C MET A 529 6.51 -0.21 -16.85
N MET A 530 7.30 -0.47 -15.81
CA MET A 530 8.50 -1.29 -15.93
C MET A 530 8.18 -2.68 -16.50
N ILE A 531 7.15 -3.37 -15.99
CA ILE A 531 6.71 -4.69 -16.49
C ILE A 531 6.20 -4.62 -17.93
N GLU A 532 5.43 -3.59 -18.29
CA GLU A 532 4.85 -3.45 -19.63
C GLU A 532 5.92 -3.06 -20.66
N PHE A 533 6.89 -2.20 -20.31
CA PHE A 533 8.11 -1.93 -21.11
C PHE A 533 8.94 -3.20 -21.30
N MET A 534 9.22 -3.96 -20.22
CA MET A 534 9.89 -5.28 -20.27
C MET A 534 9.15 -6.29 -21.17
N SER A 535 7.90 -6.03 -21.52
CA SER A 535 7.08 -6.90 -22.35
C SER A 535 6.78 -6.35 -23.75
N GLY A 536 7.24 -5.13 -24.07
CA GLY A 536 6.89 -4.44 -25.33
C GLY A 536 5.42 -4.01 -25.44
N ARG A 537 4.70 -3.89 -24.31
CA ARG A 537 3.26 -3.54 -24.22
C ARG A 537 3.02 -2.15 -23.61
N GLN A 538 4.03 -1.29 -23.56
CA GLN A 538 3.91 0.02 -22.91
C GLN A 538 2.86 0.95 -23.53
N GLU A 539 2.53 0.79 -24.82
CA GLU A 539 1.47 1.56 -25.52
C GLU A 539 0.11 0.83 -25.56
N ASP A 540 0.00 -0.38 -25.00
CA ASP A 540 -1.25 -1.15 -25.05
C ASP A 540 -2.39 -0.44 -24.31
N LYS A 541 -3.60 -0.49 -24.87
CA LYS A 541 -4.82 0.02 -24.22
C LYS A 541 -5.00 -0.52 -22.79
N GLY A 542 -4.64 -1.78 -22.56
CA GLY A 542 -4.70 -2.40 -21.23
C GLY A 542 -3.65 -1.86 -20.26
N THR A 543 -2.51 -1.35 -20.74
CA THR A 543 -1.51 -0.66 -19.93
C THR A 543 -2.02 0.72 -19.52
N GLU A 544 -2.59 1.46 -20.46
CA GLU A 544 -3.24 2.77 -20.19
C GLU A 544 -4.37 2.64 -19.17
N GLU A 545 -5.26 1.66 -19.32
CA GLU A 545 -6.37 1.41 -18.39
C GLU A 545 -5.89 1.07 -16.96
N LYS A 546 -4.84 0.25 -16.80
CA LYS A 546 -4.21 -0.03 -15.49
C LYS A 546 -3.63 1.22 -14.84
N LEU A 547 -2.98 2.09 -15.62
CA LEU A 547 -2.31 3.29 -15.11
C LEU A 547 -3.29 4.39 -14.73
N MET A 548 -4.29 4.63 -15.60
CA MET A 548 -5.43 5.50 -15.31
C MET A 548 -6.15 5.08 -14.02
N THR A 549 -6.37 3.77 -13.86
CA THR A 549 -6.94 3.18 -12.64
C THR A 549 -6.04 3.41 -11.43
N THR A 550 -4.74 3.14 -11.56
CA THR A 550 -3.77 3.27 -10.46
C THR A 550 -3.61 4.71 -9.98
N PHE A 551 -3.37 5.68 -10.89
CA PHE A 551 -3.16 7.08 -10.51
C PHE A 551 -4.41 7.76 -9.96
N PHE A 552 -5.55 7.64 -10.64
CA PHE A 552 -6.66 8.58 -10.44
C PHE A 552 -7.78 8.05 -9.53
N THR A 553 -8.05 6.74 -9.50
CA THR A 553 -9.22 6.21 -8.78
C THR A 553 -9.08 6.31 -7.26
N ARG A 554 -8.01 5.73 -6.68
CA ARG A 554 -7.87 5.59 -5.22
C ARG A 554 -7.65 6.90 -4.48
N ALA A 555 -6.93 7.84 -5.09
CA ALA A 555 -6.77 9.21 -4.58
C ALA A 555 -8.14 9.91 -4.46
N TYR A 556 -8.99 9.78 -5.48
CA TYR A 556 -10.34 10.29 -5.42
C TYR A 556 -11.25 9.49 -4.49
N TRP A 557 -11.17 8.15 -4.45
CA TRP A 557 -12.00 7.33 -3.56
C TRP A 557 -11.84 7.74 -2.09
N THR A 558 -10.61 7.95 -1.65
CA THR A 558 -10.24 8.29 -0.27
C THR A 558 -10.32 9.78 0.03
N ARG A 559 -9.57 10.60 -0.72
CA ARG A 559 -9.33 12.02 -0.41
C ARG A 559 -10.04 13.00 -1.34
N LYS A 560 -10.80 12.51 -2.33
CA LYS A 560 -11.63 13.32 -3.25
C LYS A 560 -10.85 14.47 -3.91
N ARG A 561 -9.62 14.14 -4.31
CA ARG A 561 -8.66 14.97 -5.05
C ARG A 561 -7.88 14.08 -6.03
N ASN A 562 -7.16 14.70 -6.95
CA ASN A 562 -6.12 14.02 -7.72
C ASN A 562 -4.97 13.51 -6.81
N ILE A 563 -4.11 12.65 -7.36
CA ILE A 563 -2.80 12.33 -6.77
C ILE A 563 -1.94 13.60 -6.63
N LEU A 564 -1.05 13.66 -5.63
CA LEU A 564 -0.09 14.76 -5.52
C LEU A 564 0.84 14.78 -6.74
N HIS A 565 1.02 15.96 -7.36
CA HIS A 565 1.77 16.14 -8.61
C HIS A 565 3.16 15.48 -8.59
N GLU A 566 3.95 15.73 -7.54
CA GLU A 566 5.28 15.13 -7.29
C GLU A 566 5.32 13.58 -7.26
N ARG A 567 4.16 12.90 -7.22
CA ARG A 567 4.04 11.42 -7.23
C ARG A 567 3.50 10.83 -8.53
N ILE A 568 3.11 11.66 -9.49
CA ILE A 568 2.82 11.28 -10.88
C ILE A 568 3.87 11.83 -11.86
N GLU A 569 4.39 13.03 -11.60
CA GLU A 569 5.48 13.68 -12.33
C GLU A 569 6.72 12.78 -12.43
N ARG A 570 7.34 12.39 -11.30
CA ARG A 570 8.55 11.54 -11.31
C ARG A 570 8.37 10.22 -12.08
N PRO A 571 7.30 9.42 -11.88
CA PRO A 571 7.07 8.25 -12.72
C PRO A 571 7.02 8.57 -14.22
N LEU A 572 6.39 9.67 -14.64
CA LEU A 572 6.34 10.07 -16.04
C LEU A 572 7.70 10.55 -16.57
N GLU A 573 8.50 11.26 -15.77
CA GLU A 573 9.89 11.64 -16.10
C GLU A 573 10.80 10.40 -16.25
N ASP A 574 10.71 9.45 -15.32
CA ASP A 574 11.46 8.19 -15.37
C ASP A 574 11.04 7.37 -16.61
N MET A 575 9.75 7.35 -16.97
CA MET A 575 9.25 6.69 -18.19
C MET A 575 9.71 7.40 -19.48
N LYS A 576 9.72 8.74 -19.52
CA LYS A 576 10.27 9.55 -20.62
C LYS A 576 11.78 9.31 -20.80
N THR A 577 12.48 8.96 -19.72
CA THR A 577 13.91 8.59 -19.76
C THR A 577 14.08 7.14 -20.22
N LEU A 578 13.28 6.19 -19.71
CA LEU A 578 13.32 4.78 -20.09
C LEU A 578 12.98 4.57 -21.59
N SER A 579 12.05 5.32 -22.16
CA SER A 579 11.75 5.25 -23.60
C SER A 579 12.96 5.63 -24.47
N GLN A 580 13.77 6.61 -24.05
CA GLN A 580 14.99 7.03 -24.74
C GLN A 580 16.13 5.99 -24.64
N ILE A 581 16.16 5.18 -23.58
CA ILE A 581 17.20 4.15 -23.35
C ILE A 581 16.67 2.71 -23.49
N THR A 582 15.54 2.52 -24.19
CA THR A 582 14.82 1.23 -24.27
C THR A 582 15.71 0.07 -24.73
N ASP A 583 16.61 0.26 -25.68
CA ASP A 583 17.56 -0.78 -26.11
C ASP A 583 18.53 -1.21 -25.00
N GLY A 584 18.98 -0.27 -24.16
CA GLY A 584 19.81 -0.55 -23.01
C GLY A 584 19.01 -1.27 -21.91
N PHE A 585 17.81 -0.77 -21.62
CA PHE A 585 16.90 -1.37 -20.64
C PHE A 585 16.52 -2.82 -21.03
N ASN A 586 16.19 -3.06 -22.30
CA ASN A 586 15.90 -4.39 -22.82
C ASN A 586 17.12 -5.33 -22.75
N LYS A 587 18.36 -4.85 -22.97
CA LYS A 587 19.57 -5.65 -22.78
C LYS A 587 19.78 -6.04 -21.31
N VAL A 588 19.64 -5.10 -20.38
CA VAL A 588 19.70 -5.39 -18.93
C VAL A 588 18.62 -6.41 -18.55
N TYR A 589 17.39 -6.15 -18.98
CA TYR A 589 16.25 -7.03 -18.71
C TYR A 589 16.47 -8.43 -19.29
N LEU A 590 16.95 -8.60 -20.52
CA LEU A 590 17.24 -9.93 -21.11
C LEU A 590 18.35 -10.66 -20.35
N ALA A 591 19.43 -9.96 -19.97
CA ALA A 591 20.51 -10.53 -19.16
C ALA A 591 19.99 -10.99 -17.79
N LEU A 592 19.17 -10.18 -17.12
CA LEU A 592 18.46 -10.57 -15.89
C LEU A 592 17.47 -11.72 -16.15
N ALA A 593 16.75 -11.70 -17.26
CA ALA A 593 15.68 -12.64 -17.60
C ALA A 593 16.18 -14.04 -17.99
N SER A 594 17.47 -14.20 -18.27
CA SER A 594 18.12 -15.52 -18.22
C SER A 594 17.90 -16.21 -16.85
N GLY A 595 17.89 -15.44 -15.76
CA GLY A 595 17.52 -15.88 -14.41
C GLY A 595 16.03 -15.73 -14.09
N PHE A 596 15.34 -14.69 -14.56
CA PHE A 596 13.90 -14.52 -14.27
C PHE A 596 12.98 -15.45 -15.06
N GLY A 597 13.34 -15.87 -16.27
CA GLY A 597 12.39 -16.36 -17.27
C GLY A 597 11.46 -15.24 -17.77
N GLN A 598 10.93 -15.35 -18.99
CA GLN A 598 10.08 -14.32 -19.59
C GLN A 598 8.73 -14.18 -18.83
N PRO A 599 8.39 -13.01 -18.24
CA PRO A 599 7.03 -12.68 -17.82
C PRO A 599 6.11 -12.46 -19.03
N VAL A 600 5.32 -13.47 -19.37
CA VAL A 600 4.26 -13.36 -20.38
C VAL A 600 2.96 -12.92 -19.68
N VAL A 601 2.65 -11.62 -19.69
CA VAL A 601 1.32 -11.15 -19.22
C VAL A 601 0.26 -11.46 -20.28
N GLU A 602 -0.50 -12.53 -20.08
CA GLU A 602 -1.67 -12.85 -20.90
C GLU A 602 -2.90 -12.05 -20.46
N HIS A 603 -3.66 -11.55 -21.44
CA HIS A 603 -4.97 -10.96 -21.19
C HIS A 603 -6.03 -12.06 -21.00
N HIS A 604 -6.34 -12.39 -19.75
CA HIS A 604 -7.61 -13.06 -19.46
C HIS A 604 -8.78 -12.13 -19.87
N LYS A 605 -9.48 -12.48 -20.95
CA LYS A 605 -10.74 -11.84 -21.36
C LYS A 605 -11.88 -12.29 -20.45
N VAL A 606 -11.91 -11.78 -19.22
CA VAL A 606 -12.95 -12.04 -18.20
C VAL A 606 -14.38 -11.77 -18.74
N ALA A 607 -14.50 -10.91 -19.76
CA ALA A 607 -15.76 -10.60 -20.45
C ALA A 607 -16.40 -11.76 -21.25
N SER A 608 -15.71 -12.90 -21.45
CA SER A 608 -16.26 -14.05 -22.21
C SER A 608 -17.10 -14.99 -21.32
N ASP A 609 -16.51 -15.49 -20.23
CA ASP A 609 -17.14 -16.49 -19.36
C ASP A 609 -18.40 -15.98 -18.64
N ARG A 610 -18.50 -14.66 -18.41
CA ARG A 610 -19.69 -14.05 -17.82
C ARG A 610 -20.93 -14.19 -18.72
N ARG A 611 -20.77 -13.98 -20.04
CA ARG A 611 -21.84 -14.22 -21.03
C ARG A 611 -22.19 -15.70 -21.16
N ALA A 612 -21.24 -16.60 -20.95
CA ALA A 612 -21.49 -18.04 -20.95
C ALA A 612 -22.35 -18.50 -19.77
N ARG A 613 -22.33 -17.79 -18.63
CA ARG A 613 -23.24 -18.05 -17.49
C ARG A 613 -24.58 -17.35 -17.65
N GLU A 614 -24.57 -16.04 -17.92
CA GLU A 614 -25.80 -15.24 -18.11
C GLU A 614 -26.67 -15.76 -19.27
N GLY A 615 -26.07 -16.38 -20.30
CA GLY A 615 -26.78 -17.04 -21.40
C GLY A 615 -27.40 -18.41 -21.09
N VAL A 616 -27.00 -19.09 -20.01
CA VAL A 616 -27.56 -20.39 -19.60
C VAL A 616 -28.82 -20.20 -18.76
N ASP A 617 -28.78 -19.30 -17.77
CA ASP A 617 -29.94 -19.01 -16.92
C ASP A 617 -31.08 -18.36 -17.72
N SER A 618 -30.76 -17.57 -18.76
CA SER A 618 -31.74 -17.02 -19.70
C SER A 618 -32.50 -18.07 -20.51
N ALA A 619 -31.98 -19.29 -20.66
CA ALA A 619 -32.64 -20.34 -21.44
C ALA A 619 -33.67 -21.13 -20.61
N ALA A 620 -33.49 -21.19 -19.29
CA ALA A 620 -34.35 -21.97 -18.38
C ALA A 620 -35.73 -21.33 -18.11
N ALA A 621 -35.86 -20.00 -18.32
CA ALA A 621 -37.09 -19.26 -18.01
C ALA A 621 -38.14 -19.23 -19.15
N ALA A 622 -37.83 -19.79 -20.33
CA ALA A 622 -38.63 -19.63 -21.55
C ALA A 622 -39.46 -20.88 -21.94
N ALA A 623 -40.03 -21.58 -20.95
CA ALA A 623 -40.78 -22.84 -21.15
C ALA A 623 -42.17 -22.83 -20.48
N VAL A 624 -43.06 -21.93 -20.92
CA VAL A 624 -44.50 -22.00 -20.61
C VAL A 624 -45.20 -22.81 -21.70
N PRO A 625 -45.87 -23.94 -21.40
CA PRO A 625 -46.54 -24.75 -22.41
C PRO A 625 -47.87 -24.11 -22.84
N ASN A 626 -48.09 -24.06 -24.17
CA ASN A 626 -49.36 -23.69 -24.81
C ASN A 626 -49.86 -24.88 -25.65
N ALA A 627 -50.48 -25.86 -25.00
CA ALA A 627 -51.33 -26.92 -25.57
C ALA A 627 -52.01 -27.70 -24.44
#